data_AF-A0A939V132-F1
#
_entry.id   AF-A0A939V132-F1
#
_cell.length_a   1.000
_cell.length_b   1.000
_cell.length_c   1.000
_cell.angle_alpha   90.00
_cell.angle_beta   90.00
_cell.angle_gamma   90.00
#
_symmetry.space_group_name_H-M   'P 1'
#
loop_
_entity.id
_entity.type
_entity.pdbx_description
1 polymer ?
#
loop_
_entity_poly.entity_id
_entity_poly.type
_entity_poly.pdbx_seq_one_letter_code
_entity_poly.pdbx_strand_id
1 'polypeptide(L)'
;MYGKRNYDYVEGAVKSDLQNARNAQKLQDAGRNIDELKSEITKLEMMVRAMFDIMKEQGVTTDQINNRIKVLLDDKIAKGFTHTDSIPCPRCGKTVRESPGTPMMGRCMFCGATAVFYPFVEDEQTESAEAPAEDNNPVNDHMFDDFL
;
A
#
# COMPACT_ATOMS: atom_id res chain seq x y z
N MET A 1 -5.78 -10.07 -65.12
CA MET A 1 -5.38 -9.86 -63.71
C MET A 1 -6.61 -9.54 -62.85
N TYR A 2 -7.48 -10.51 -62.56
CA TYR A 2 -8.73 -10.27 -61.80
C TYR A 2 -8.81 -11.02 -60.45
N GLY A 3 -7.84 -11.86 -60.09
CA GLY A 3 -7.90 -12.69 -58.88
C GLY A 3 -7.46 -12.02 -57.56
N LYS A 4 -6.57 -11.02 -57.59
CA LYS A 4 -6.00 -10.45 -56.35
C LYS A 4 -7.00 -9.64 -55.52
N ARG A 5 -7.86 -8.85 -56.16
CA ARG A 5 -8.80 -7.95 -55.46
C ARG A 5 -9.89 -8.68 -54.65
N ASN A 6 -10.27 -9.90 -55.04
CA ASN A 6 -11.25 -10.69 -54.29
C ASN A 6 -10.65 -11.38 -53.07
N TYR A 7 -9.37 -11.74 -53.10
CA TYR A 7 -8.70 -12.39 -51.97
C TYR A 7 -8.52 -11.42 -50.78
N ASP A 8 -8.11 -10.18 -51.05
CA ASP A 8 -7.88 -9.17 -50.00
C ASP A 8 -9.17 -8.80 -49.26
N TYR A 9 -10.33 -8.80 -49.95
CA TYR A 9 -11.62 -8.51 -49.35
C TYR A 9 -12.11 -9.64 -48.43
N VAL A 10 -11.96 -10.90 -48.86
CA VAL A 10 -12.35 -12.08 -48.06
C VAL A 10 -11.44 -12.20 -46.83
N GLU A 11 -10.14 -11.95 -46.98
CA GLU A 11 -9.20 -12.01 -45.86
C GLU A 11 -9.44 -10.88 -44.83
N GLY A 12 -9.84 -9.69 -45.29
CA GLY A 12 -10.25 -8.58 -44.43
C GLY A 12 -11.52 -8.88 -43.62
N ALA A 13 -12.54 -9.45 -44.27
CA ALA A 13 -13.81 -9.82 -43.62
C ALA A 13 -13.62 -10.91 -42.55
N VAL A 14 -12.81 -11.94 -42.84
CA VAL A 14 -12.51 -13.01 -41.86
C VAL A 14 -11.73 -12.45 -40.66
N LYS A 15 -10.80 -11.51 -40.87
CA LYS A 15 -10.07 -10.85 -39.77
C LYS A 15 -10.98 -9.97 -38.92
N SER A 16 -11.91 -9.23 -39.52
CA SER A 16 -12.89 -8.41 -38.77
C SER A 16 -13.84 -9.28 -37.95
N ASP A 17 -14.33 -10.38 -38.50
CA ASP A 17 -15.25 -11.28 -37.78
C ASP A 17 -14.55 -11.96 -36.61
N LEU A 18 -13.29 -12.37 -36.78
CA LEU A 18 -12.48 -12.98 -35.74
C LEU A 18 -12.11 -11.97 -34.63
N GLN A 19 -11.91 -10.70 -34.99
CA GLN A 19 -11.70 -9.62 -34.02
C GLN A 19 -12.99 -9.28 -33.26
N ASN A 20 -14.14 -9.28 -33.93
CA ASN A 20 -15.45 -9.10 -33.31
C ASN A 20 -15.78 -10.24 -32.33
N ALA A 21 -15.51 -11.50 -32.71
CA ALA A 21 -15.69 -12.66 -31.83
C ALA A 21 -14.81 -12.57 -30.57
N ARG A 22 -13.54 -12.16 -30.71
CA ARG A 22 -12.64 -11.93 -29.57
C ARG A 22 -13.11 -10.81 -28.65
N ASN A 23 -13.64 -9.73 -29.21
CA ASN A 23 -14.19 -8.62 -28.43
C ASN A 23 -15.46 -9.05 -27.67
N ALA A 24 -16.33 -9.83 -28.30
CA ALA A 24 -17.52 -10.39 -27.66
C ALA A 24 -17.14 -11.31 -26.49
N GLN A 25 -16.12 -12.15 -26.65
CA GLN A 25 -15.62 -13.02 -25.59
C GLN A 25 -15.06 -12.21 -24.41
N LYS A 26 -14.26 -11.16 -24.68
CA LYS A 26 -13.76 -10.27 -23.63
C LYS A 26 -14.86 -9.57 -22.84
N LEU A 27 -15.94 -9.15 -23.52
CA LEU A 27 -17.10 -8.54 -22.87
C LEU A 27 -17.84 -9.54 -21.98
N GLN A 28 -17.96 -10.80 -22.43
CA GLN A 28 -18.58 -11.85 -21.64
C GLN A 28 -17.76 -12.18 -20.38
N ASP A 29 -16.44 -12.30 -20.52
CA ASP A 29 -15.55 -12.56 -19.39
C ASP A 29 -15.52 -11.38 -18.41
N ALA A 30 -15.52 -10.14 -18.91
CA ALA A 30 -15.67 -8.95 -18.07
C ALA A 30 -17.01 -8.94 -17.31
N GLY A 31 -18.11 -9.36 -17.97
CA GLY A 31 -19.42 -9.50 -17.33
C GLY A 31 -19.41 -10.48 -16.16
N ARG A 32 -18.78 -11.66 -16.34
CA ARG A 32 -18.61 -12.66 -15.27
C ARG A 32 -17.79 -12.12 -14.09
N ASN A 33 -16.68 -11.45 -14.39
CA ASN A 33 -15.84 -10.85 -13.35
C ASN A 33 -16.60 -9.77 -12.57
N ILE A 34 -17.45 -8.98 -13.24
CA ILE A 34 -18.28 -7.97 -12.59
C ILE A 34 -19.29 -8.64 -11.64
N ASP A 35 -19.92 -9.73 -12.05
CA ASP A 35 -20.89 -10.42 -11.21
C ASP A 35 -20.24 -11.12 -10.01
N GLU A 36 -19.02 -11.64 -10.18
CA GLU A 36 -18.20 -12.15 -9.09
C GLU A 36 -17.82 -11.05 -8.09
N LEU A 37 -17.33 -9.91 -8.58
CA LEU A 37 -17.01 -8.75 -7.73
C LEU A 37 -18.23 -8.24 -6.96
N LYS A 38 -19.41 -8.18 -7.59
CA LYS A 38 -20.66 -7.81 -6.89
C LYS A 38 -21.00 -8.80 -5.78
N SER A 39 -20.85 -10.09 -6.03
CA SER A 39 -21.05 -11.14 -5.02
C SER A 39 -20.09 -10.96 -3.84
N GLU A 40 -18.80 -10.72 -4.10
CA GLU A 40 -17.80 -10.47 -3.06
C GLU A 40 -18.09 -9.20 -2.25
N ILE A 41 -18.49 -8.11 -2.91
CA ILE A 41 -18.90 -6.87 -2.24
C ILE A 41 -20.11 -7.13 -1.33
N THR A 42 -21.12 -7.85 -1.81
CA THR A 42 -22.31 -8.18 -1.00
C THR A 42 -21.92 -9.01 0.22
N LYS A 43 -20.98 -9.95 0.06
CA LYS A 43 -20.44 -10.77 1.15
C LYS A 43 -19.71 -9.92 2.18
N LEU A 44 -18.86 -8.98 1.74
CA LEU A 44 -18.16 -8.04 2.61
C LEU A 44 -19.14 -7.14 3.37
N GLU A 45 -20.17 -6.61 2.70
CA GLU A 45 -21.20 -5.82 3.36
C GLU A 45 -21.92 -6.59 4.47
N MET A 46 -22.29 -7.85 4.22
CA MET A 46 -22.92 -8.70 5.22
C MET A 46 -21.99 -8.94 6.41
N MET A 47 -20.70 -9.24 6.17
CA MET A 47 -19.73 -9.41 7.25
C MET A 47 -19.54 -8.14 8.07
N VAL A 48 -19.38 -6.98 7.43
CA VAL A 48 -19.18 -5.70 8.11
C VAL A 48 -20.42 -5.34 8.95
N ARG A 49 -21.63 -5.58 8.43
CA ARG A 49 -22.87 -5.39 9.21
C ARG A 49 -22.91 -6.31 10.43
N ALA A 50 -22.60 -7.60 10.26
CA ALA A 50 -22.55 -8.53 11.38
C ALA A 50 -21.51 -8.12 12.44
N MET A 51 -20.32 -7.67 12.02
CA MET A 51 -19.30 -7.15 12.93
C MET A 51 -19.80 -5.90 13.68
N PHE A 52 -20.49 -4.99 12.97
CA PHE A 52 -21.05 -3.79 13.57
C PHE A 52 -22.13 -4.10 14.60
N ASP A 53 -22.99 -5.09 14.34
CA ASP A 53 -24.01 -5.53 15.29
C ASP A 53 -23.37 -6.14 16.56
N ILE A 54 -22.35 -6.99 16.40
CA ILE A 54 -21.57 -7.53 17.53
C ILE A 54 -20.92 -6.40 18.35
N MET A 55 -20.33 -5.41 17.69
CA MET A 55 -19.71 -4.27 18.38
C MET A 55 -20.73 -3.45 19.16
N LYS A 56 -21.94 -3.28 18.63
CA LYS A 56 -23.05 -2.63 19.35
C LYS A 56 -23.48 -3.43 20.58
N GLU A 57 -23.58 -4.75 20.47
CA GLU A 57 -23.88 -5.63 21.61
C GLU A 57 -22.82 -5.51 22.72
N GLN A 58 -21.56 -5.27 22.34
CA GLN A 58 -20.44 -5.02 23.26
C GLN A 58 -20.42 -3.59 23.83
N GLY A 59 -21.41 -2.75 23.49
CA GLY A 59 -21.54 -1.38 24.01
C GLY A 59 -20.69 -0.34 23.27
N VAL A 60 -20.10 -0.69 22.12
CA VAL A 60 -19.39 0.28 21.28
C VAL A 60 -20.41 1.25 20.67
N THR A 61 -20.18 2.55 20.85
CA THR A 61 -21.05 3.57 20.26
C THR A 61 -20.66 3.87 18.83
N THR A 62 -21.63 4.28 18.01
CA THR A 62 -21.38 4.71 16.63
C THR A 62 -20.35 5.84 16.56
N ASP A 63 -20.30 6.71 17.58
CA ASP A 63 -19.35 7.82 17.65
C ASP A 63 -17.90 7.35 17.81
N GLN A 64 -17.67 6.30 18.60
CA GLN A 64 -16.34 5.69 18.75
C GLN A 64 -15.85 5.10 17.42
N ILE A 65 -16.74 4.43 16.69
CA ILE A 65 -16.44 3.86 15.37
C ILE A 65 -16.13 4.98 14.37
N ASN A 66 -16.96 6.02 14.31
CA ASN A 66 -16.76 7.16 13.43
C ASN A 66 -15.46 7.90 13.72
N ASN A 67 -15.12 8.10 15.00
CA ASN A 67 -13.85 8.72 15.39
C ASN A 67 -12.67 7.86 14.98
N ARG A 68 -12.75 6.52 15.13
CA ARG A 68 -11.67 5.63 14.69
C ARG A 68 -11.52 5.64 13.17
N ILE A 69 -12.62 5.69 12.42
CA ILE A 69 -12.61 5.82 10.96
C ILE A 69 -11.93 7.14 10.55
N LYS A 70 -12.24 8.26 11.21
CA LYS A 70 -11.59 9.55 10.95
C LYS A 70 -10.08 9.48 11.16
N VAL A 71 -9.63 8.93 12.30
CA VAL A 71 -8.19 8.75 12.56
C VAL A 71 -7.52 7.91 11.48
N LEU A 72 -8.14 6.81 11.05
CA LEU A 72 -7.59 5.96 9.98
C LEU A 72 -7.57 6.67 8.62
N LEU A 73 -8.57 7.49 8.32
CA LEU A 73 -8.60 8.31 7.11
C LEU A 73 -7.54 9.41 7.16
N ASP A 74 -7.39 10.10 8.28
CA ASP A 74 -6.39 11.14 8.50
C ASP A 74 -4.98 10.55 8.44
N ASP A 75 -4.74 9.37 9.03
CA ASP A 75 -3.49 8.62 8.89
C ASP A 75 -3.21 8.25 7.43
N LYS A 76 -4.23 7.84 6.68
CA LYS A 76 -4.09 7.50 5.26
C LYS A 76 -3.82 8.73 4.39
N ILE A 77 -4.43 9.87 4.73
CA ILE A 77 -4.20 11.15 4.05
C ILE A 77 -2.81 11.68 4.40
N ALA A 78 -2.41 11.61 5.67
CA ALA A 78 -1.11 12.06 6.18
C ALA A 78 0.05 11.22 5.64
N LYS A 79 -0.14 9.89 5.50
CA LYS A 79 0.82 9.00 4.83
C LYS A 79 0.87 9.22 3.31
N GLY A 80 -0.07 9.99 2.77
CA GLY A 80 -0.29 10.12 1.35
C GLY A 80 -0.84 8.82 0.77
N PHE A 81 -1.63 8.92 -0.28
CA PHE A 81 -1.88 7.77 -1.16
C PHE A 81 -0.57 7.45 -1.92
N THR A 82 0.49 7.04 -1.23
CA THR A 82 1.70 6.50 -1.86
C THR A 82 1.43 5.06 -2.25
N HIS A 83 0.55 4.86 -3.23
CA HIS A 83 0.73 3.71 -4.10
C HIS A 83 2.15 3.81 -4.66
N THR A 84 3.02 2.88 -4.25
CA THR A 84 4.49 2.88 -4.35
C THR A 84 5.23 3.44 -3.13
N ASP A 85 4.97 2.87 -1.95
CA ASP A 85 6.03 2.78 -0.95
C ASP A 85 7.21 2.11 -1.63
N SER A 86 8.34 2.81 -1.72
CA SER A 86 9.58 2.23 -2.20
C SER A 86 10.51 2.09 -1.01
N ILE A 87 10.82 0.85 -0.62
CA ILE A 87 11.71 0.55 0.50
C ILE A 87 13.14 0.37 -0.05
N PRO A 88 14.19 0.80 0.67
CA PRO A 88 15.56 0.49 0.30
C PRO A 88 15.81 -1.03 0.36
N CYS A 89 16.44 -1.58 -0.67
CA CYS A 89 16.79 -2.99 -0.69
C CYS A 89 17.73 -3.34 0.48
N PRO A 90 17.47 -4.41 1.26
CA PRO A 90 18.31 -4.79 2.39
C PRO A 90 19.74 -5.16 1.99
N ARG A 91 19.97 -5.50 0.72
CA ARG A 91 21.28 -5.96 0.23
C ARG A 91 22.10 -4.87 -0.45
N CYS A 92 21.46 -3.91 -1.12
CA CYS A 92 22.17 -2.92 -1.94
C CYS A 92 21.71 -1.47 -1.74
N GLY A 93 20.77 -1.23 -0.83
CA GLY A 93 20.24 0.11 -0.51
C GLY A 93 19.41 0.78 -1.62
N LYS A 94 19.33 0.18 -2.82
CA LYS A 94 18.57 0.76 -3.94
C LYS A 94 17.07 0.59 -3.74
N THR A 95 16.29 1.53 -4.24
CA THR A 95 14.82 1.54 -4.09
C THR A 95 14.18 0.31 -4.74
N VAL A 96 13.35 -0.38 -3.97
CA VAL A 96 12.52 -1.50 -4.39
C VAL A 96 11.08 -1.03 -4.38
N ARG A 97 10.32 -1.37 -5.42
CA ARG A 97 8.87 -1.17 -5.44
C ARG A 97 8.17 -2.49 -5.25
N GLU A 98 7.00 -2.46 -4.63
CA GLU A 98 6.12 -3.61 -4.49
C GLU A 98 5.77 -4.18 -5.88
N SER A 99 5.73 -5.52 -5.97
CA SER A 99 5.38 -6.21 -7.21
C SER A 99 3.86 -6.25 -7.38
N PRO A 100 3.31 -5.89 -8.55
CA PRO A 100 1.87 -5.91 -8.80
C PRO A 100 1.25 -7.31 -8.75
N GLY A 101 2.07 -8.37 -8.81
CA GLY A 101 1.62 -9.77 -8.76
C GLY A 101 1.74 -10.45 -7.40
N THR A 102 2.43 -9.84 -6.44
CA THR A 102 2.63 -10.39 -5.09
C THR A 102 2.54 -9.25 -4.07
N PRO A 103 1.34 -8.96 -3.55
CA PRO A 103 1.19 -7.91 -2.54
C PRO A 103 2.09 -8.22 -1.34
N MET A 104 2.61 -7.16 -0.71
CA MET A 104 3.55 -7.16 0.42
C MET A 104 4.99 -7.59 0.09
N MET A 105 5.31 -7.90 -1.17
CA MET A 105 6.67 -8.26 -1.59
C MET A 105 7.09 -7.51 -2.84
N GLY A 106 8.34 -7.04 -2.88
CA GLY A 106 8.96 -6.45 -4.06
C GLY A 106 10.32 -7.08 -4.32
N ARG A 107 10.70 -7.21 -5.60
CA ARG A 107 12.01 -7.71 -6.00
C ARG A 107 12.89 -6.56 -6.45
N CYS A 108 14.08 -6.46 -5.88
CA CYS A 108 15.08 -5.48 -6.28
C CYS A 108 15.53 -5.78 -7.72
N MET A 109 15.33 -4.83 -8.62
CA MET A 109 15.74 -4.93 -10.03
C MET A 109 17.27 -4.96 -10.22
N PHE A 110 18.03 -4.61 -9.18
CA PHE A 110 19.50 -4.50 -9.28
C PHE A 110 20.25 -5.71 -8.72
N CYS A 111 19.88 -6.19 -7.53
CA CYS A 111 20.56 -7.32 -6.89
C CYS A 111 19.70 -8.59 -6.81
N GLY A 112 18.46 -8.52 -7.30
CA GLY A 112 17.52 -9.64 -7.31
C GLY A 112 16.95 -10.04 -5.95
N ALA A 113 17.34 -9.38 -4.86
CA ALA A 113 16.86 -9.65 -3.50
C ALA A 113 15.38 -9.25 -3.33
N THR A 114 14.66 -9.99 -2.50
CA THR A 114 13.26 -9.72 -2.15
C THR A 114 13.20 -8.81 -0.93
N ALA A 115 12.42 -7.75 -1.01
CA ALA A 115 12.08 -6.87 0.11
C ALA A 115 10.63 -7.13 0.52
N VAL A 116 10.38 -7.21 1.83
CA VAL A 116 9.05 -7.39 2.42
C VAL A 116 8.57 -6.01 2.87
N PHE A 117 7.35 -5.63 2.47
CA PHE A 117 6.77 -4.31 2.76
C PHE A 117 5.89 -4.30 4.02
N TYR A 118 5.31 -5.44 4.38
CA TYR A 118 4.38 -5.58 5.52
C TYR A 118 4.28 -7.05 5.98
N PRO A 119 3.87 -7.35 7.23
CA PRO A 119 3.73 -6.46 8.40
C PRO A 119 5.05 -6.33 9.17
N PHE A 120 5.38 -5.10 9.59
CA PHE A 120 6.50 -4.87 10.49
C PHE A 120 6.22 -5.54 11.85
N VAL A 121 7.08 -6.49 12.23
CA VAL A 121 7.41 -6.67 13.64
C VAL A 121 8.36 -5.51 13.92
N GLU A 122 7.90 -4.53 14.70
CA GLU A 122 8.82 -3.55 15.27
C GLU A 122 9.71 -4.33 16.25
N ASP A 123 10.88 -4.76 15.80
CA ASP A 123 11.92 -5.17 16.73
C ASP A 123 12.37 -3.90 17.45
N GLU A 124 11.96 -3.80 18.71
CA GLU A 124 12.50 -2.88 19.70
C GLU A 124 14.04 -2.90 19.63
N GLN A 125 14.64 -1.80 19.16
CA GLN A 125 16.02 -1.46 19.49
C GLN A 125 16.03 -0.13 20.24
N THR A 126 15.73 -0.22 21.53
CA THR A 126 16.39 0.58 22.55
C THR A 126 17.90 0.35 22.48
N GLU A 127 18.68 1.38 22.18
CA GLU A 127 20.03 1.57 22.73
C GLU A 127 20.43 3.06 22.67
N SER A 128 20.26 3.71 23.82
CA SER A 128 21.12 4.75 24.41
C SER A 128 21.95 5.66 23.49
N ALA A 129 21.55 6.93 23.43
CA ALA A 129 22.48 8.05 23.29
C ALA A 129 22.05 9.17 24.28
N GLU A 130 22.23 8.91 25.57
CA GLU A 130 22.34 9.99 26.57
C GLU A 130 23.65 10.74 26.27
N ALA A 131 23.54 11.93 25.68
CA ALA A 131 24.65 12.86 25.57
C ALA A 131 24.93 13.43 26.98
N PRO A 132 26.18 13.44 27.46
CA PRO A 132 26.53 13.87 28.81
C PRO A 132 26.32 15.37 29.00
N ALA A 133 25.86 15.73 30.20
CA ALA A 133 25.64 17.08 30.66
C ALA A 133 26.87 17.98 30.45
N GLU A 134 26.70 19.05 29.66
CA GLU A 134 27.64 20.17 29.61
C GLU A 134 27.50 21.00 30.90
N ASP A 135 28.59 20.95 31.67
CA ASP A 135 28.87 21.66 32.91
C ASP A 135 28.91 23.19 32.65
N ASN A 136 27.80 23.87 32.97
CA ASN A 136 27.75 25.33 32.94
C ASN A 136 28.40 25.88 34.21
N ASN A 137 29.67 26.26 34.07
CA ASN A 137 30.48 26.88 35.11
C ASN A 137 30.35 28.41 35.05
N PRO A 138 29.69 29.08 36.01
CA PRO A 138 29.97 30.46 36.33
C PRO A 138 30.91 30.53 37.55
N VAL A 139 32.16 30.87 37.25
CA VAL A 139 33.16 31.36 38.21
C VAL A 139 32.53 32.52 38.97
N ASN A 140 32.11 32.27 40.21
CA ASN A 140 31.72 33.32 41.12
C ASN A 140 33.00 33.87 41.77
N ASP A 141 33.32 35.10 41.38
CA ASP A 141 34.25 36.01 42.03
C ASP A 141 33.98 36.08 43.54
N HIS A 142 34.90 35.53 44.34
CA HIS A 142 35.24 36.04 45.67
C HIS A 142 36.71 35.77 45.94
N MET A 143 37.54 36.50 45.18
CA MET A 143 38.96 36.64 45.41
C MET A 143 39.19 38.00 46.07
N PHE A 144 38.83 38.14 47.34
CA PHE A 144 39.37 39.22 48.18
C PHE A 144 39.49 38.73 49.63
N ASP A 145 40.75 38.65 50.05
CA ASP A 145 41.33 38.92 51.37
C ASP A 145 40.86 38.09 52.59
N ASP A 146 41.74 37.20 53.06
CA ASP A 146 42.38 37.40 54.39
C ASP A 146 43.54 36.41 54.59
N PHE A 147 44.76 36.93 54.42
CA PHE A 147 46.01 36.37 54.94
C PHE A 147 46.27 37.02 56.31
N LEU A 148 46.48 36.19 57.34
CA LEU A 148 47.16 36.49 58.62
C LEU A 148 46.64 37.62 59.53
#